data_AF-A0A2M7FIJ8-F1
#
_entry.id   AF-A0A2M7FIJ8-F1
#
_cell.length_a   1.000
_cell.length_b   1.000
_cell.length_c   1.000
_cell.angle_alpha   90.00
_cell.angle_beta   90.00
_cell.angle_gamma   90.00
#
_symmetry.space_group_name_H-M   'P 1'
#
loop_
_entity.id
_entity.type
_entity.pdbx_description
1 polymer ?
#
loop_
_entity_poly.entity_id
_entity_poly.type
_entity_poly.pdbx_seq_one_letter_code
_entity_poly.pdbx_strand_id
1 'polypeptide(L)' 'NRDLADTDQAVTLFSEGNTVHAIGLEMDNNAHTLKLLSHVRSEHLANAK' A
#
# COMPACT_ATOMS: atom_id res chain seq x y z
N ASN A 1 7.70 12.12 -15.17
CA ASN A 1 6.66 12.33 -14.13
C ASN A 1 5.53 11.29 -14.19
N ARG A 2 5.79 10.03 -14.57
CA ARG A 2 4.87 8.91 -14.28
C ARG A 2 5.48 7.95 -13.24
N ASP A 3 6.61 8.35 -12.69
CA ASP A 3 7.51 7.48 -11.93
C ASP A 3 7.38 7.72 -10.42
N LEU A 4 6.73 8.82 -10.04
CA LEU A 4 6.30 9.12 -8.69
C LEU A 4 4.77 9.24 -8.66
N ALA A 5 4.15 8.60 -7.68
CA ALA A 5 2.76 8.85 -7.33
C ALA A 5 2.65 9.07 -5.83
N ASP A 6 2.07 10.19 -5.42
CA ASP A 6 1.83 10.53 -4.03
C ASP A 6 0.34 10.81 -3.80
N THR A 7 -0.14 10.44 -2.62
CA THR A 7 -1.45 10.82 -2.14
C THR A 7 -1.43 10.93 -0.63
N ASP A 8 -2.25 11.82 -0.08
CA ASP A 8 -2.56 11.94 1.35
C ASP A 8 -3.90 11.27 1.70
N GLN A 9 -4.59 10.68 0.71
CA GLN A 9 -5.89 10.05 0.88
C GLN A 9 -5.78 8.62 1.41
N ALA A 10 -6.91 8.06 1.84
CA ALA A 10 -6.98 6.65 2.22
C ALA A 10 -6.70 5.74 1.02
N VAL A 11 -5.77 4.79 1.19
CA VAL A 11 -5.38 3.83 0.17
C VAL A 11 -5.60 2.41 0.67
N THR A 12 -5.91 1.50 -0.24
CA THR A 12 -5.97 0.05 0.01
C THR A 12 -5.09 -0.66 -1.01
N LEU A 13 -4.14 -1.45 -0.53
CA LEU A 13 -3.25 -2.28 -1.35
C LEU A 13 -3.64 -3.74 -1.22
N PHE A 14 -3.61 -4.45 -2.35
CA PHE A 14 -3.87 -5.88 -2.42
C PHE A 14 -2.60 -6.59 -2.92
N SER A 15 -2.13 -7.59 -2.17
CA SER A 15 -0.95 -8.38 -2.55
C SER A 15 -1.09 -9.81 -2.02
N GLU A 16 -1.22 -10.79 -2.93
CA GLU A 16 -1.28 -12.25 -2.67
C GLU A 16 -1.70 -12.65 -1.24
N GLY A 17 -3.00 -12.49 -0.93
CA GLY A 17 -3.57 -12.88 0.36
C GLY A 17 -3.40 -11.84 1.48
N ASN A 18 -2.85 -10.67 1.19
CA ASN A 18 -2.74 -9.54 2.10
C ASN A 18 -3.54 -8.36 1.57
N THR A 19 -4.25 -7.70 2.48
CA THR A 19 -4.83 -6.39 2.26
C THR A 19 -4.17 -5.41 3.23
N VAL A 20 -3.70 -4.28 2.72
CA VAL A 20 -3.09 -3.22 3.55
C VAL A 20 -3.87 -1.94 3.39
N HIS A 21 -4.29 -1.36 4.50
CA HIS A 21 -4.96 -0.07 4.57
C HIS A 21 -4.00 0.96 5.15
N ALA A 22 -3.98 2.17 4.58
CA ALA A 22 -3.21 3.29 5.10
C ALA A 22 -3.87 4.63 4.73
N ILE A 23 -3.44 5.70 5.40
CA ILE A 23 -3.71 7.07 4.99
C ILE A 23 -2.40 7.64 4.45
N GLY A 24 -2.43 7.92 3.15
CA GLY A 24 -1.33 8.42 2.36
C GLY A 24 -0.34 7.35 1.86
N LEU A 25 0.21 7.59 0.68
CA LEU A 25 1.12 6.72 -0.05
C LEU A 25 2.13 7.57 -0.83
N GLU A 26 3.39 7.18 -0.78
CA GLU A 26 4.44 7.57 -1.72
C GLU A 26 4.88 6.33 -2.52
N MET A 27 4.83 6.40 -3.84
CA MET A 27 5.27 5.35 -4.75
C MET A 27 6.44 5.86 -5.58
N ASP A 28 7.53 5.09 -5.58
CA ASP A 28 8.66 5.27 -6.49
C ASP A 28 8.71 4.04 -7.42
N ASN A 29 8.30 4.25 -8.67
CA ASN A 29 8.26 3.20 -9.69
C ASN A 29 9.64 2.83 -10.22
N ASN A 30 10.64 3.71 -10.15
CA ASN A 30 12.02 3.37 -10.54
C ASN A 30 12.66 2.43 -9.53
N ALA A 31 12.40 2.67 -8.24
CA ALA A 31 12.87 1.82 -7.16
C ALA A 31 11.96 0.59 -6.92
N HIS A 32 10.78 0.54 -7.55
CA HIS A 32 9.71 -0.42 -7.26
C HIS A 32 9.34 -0.47 -5.76
N THR A 33 9.29 0.70 -5.11
CA THR A 33 8.99 0.82 -3.69
C THR A 33 7.70 1.59 -3.42
N LEU A 34 7.02 1.19 -2.35
CA LEU A 34 5.80 1.81 -1.84
C LEU A 34 6.02 2.13 -0.36
N LYS A 35 5.73 3.37 0.03
CA LYS A 35 5.85 3.85 1.40
C LYS A 35 4.49 4.37 1.87
N LEU A 36 3.98 3.76 2.93
CA LEU A 36 2.70 4.12 3.54
C LEU A 36 2.97 5.11 4.67
N LEU A 37 2.20 6.21 4.70
CA LEU A 37 2.55 7.36 5.54
C LEU A 37 2.01 7.24 6.96
N SER A 38 0.74 6.85 7.13
CA SER A 38 0.13 6.75 8.45
C SER A 38 -1.02 5.74 8.53
N HIS A 39 -1.42 5.39 9.76
CA HIS A 39 -2.54 4.48 10.05
C HIS A 39 -2.46 3.12 9.32
N VAL A 40 -1.23 2.61 9.17
CA VAL A 40 -0.96 1.38 8.43
C VAL A 40 -1.50 0.16 9.18
N ARG A 41 -2.41 -0.57 8.55
CA ARG A 41 -2.97 -1.83 9.05
C ARG A 41 -2.90 -2.89 7.96
N SER A 42 -2.42 -4.08 8.30
CA SER A 42 -2.36 -5.21 7.38
C SER A 42 -3.26 -6.33 7.88
N GLU A 43 -4.06 -6.86 6.96
CA GLU A 43 -4.90 -8.03 7.14
C GLU A 43 -4.34 -9.15 6.27
N HIS A 44 -3.94 -10.24 6.89
CA HIS A 44 -3.54 -11.45 6.18
C HIS A 44 -4.76 -12.38 6.13
N LEU A 45 -5.27 -12.61 4.93
CA LEU A 45 -6.23 -13.68 4.65
C LEU A 45 -5.47 -15.00 4.67
N ALA A 46 -5.16 -15.48 5.88
CA ALA A 46 -4.83 -16.87 6.06
C ALA A 46 -6.08 -17.65 5.65
N ASN A 47 -6.03 -18.35 4.52
CA ASN A 47 -7.08 -19.29 4.14
C ASN A 47 -7.33 -20.23 5.34
N ALA A 48 -8.41 -19.98 6.08
CA ALA A 48 -8.93 -20.95 7.02
C ALA A 48 -9.37 -22.15 6.16
N LYS A 49 -8.72 -23.28 6.41
CA LYS A 49 -8.91 -24.57 5.76
C LYS A 49 -10.36 -24.92 5.46
#